data_AF-A0A2U3LSI6-F1
#
_entry.id   AF-A0A2U3LSI6-F1
#
_cell.length_a   1.000
_cell.length_b   1.000
_cell.length_c   1.000
_cell.angle_alpha   90.00
_cell.angle_beta   90.00
_cell.angle_gamma   90.00
#
_symmetry.space_group_name_H-M   'P 1'
#
loop_
_entity.id
_entity.type
_entity.pdbx_description
1 polymer ?
#
loop_
_entity_poly.entity_id
_entity_poly.type
_entity_poly.pdbx_seq_one_letter_code
_entity_poly.pdbx_strand_id
1 'polypeptide(L)'
;MPVVPSWIVNQRQIAAAVQKAAKALAPDVVRIRYKMAPDAIGEDAIFFRVLLSDRATREDKLFETTQRIKHKILDIVNPREKYGLEAYFTYRSVSEQAELKEAAWE
;
A
#
# COMPACT_ATOMS: atom_id res chain seq x y z
N MET A 1 15.11 -27.06 -9.07
CA MET A 1 15.66 -25.69 -9.25
C MET A 1 14.99 -24.82 -8.20
N PRO A 2 15.72 -24.00 -7.41
CA PRO A 2 15.06 -23.06 -6.51
C PRO A 2 14.28 -22.04 -7.35
N VAL A 3 12.96 -22.04 -7.22
CA VAL A 3 12.09 -21.04 -7.86
C VAL A 3 12.25 -19.77 -7.02
N VAL A 4 12.96 -18.79 -7.56
CA VAL A 4 13.03 -17.47 -6.92
C VAL A 4 11.71 -16.73 -7.15
N PRO A 5 11.03 -16.25 -6.10
CA PRO A 5 9.80 -15.49 -6.25
C PRO A 5 10.00 -14.28 -7.19
N SER A 6 9.04 -14.07 -8.10
CA SER A 6 9.12 -13.01 -9.12
C SER A 6 9.20 -11.61 -8.52
N TRP A 7 8.66 -11.40 -7.32
CA TRP A 7 8.72 -10.12 -6.62
C TRP A 7 10.13 -9.74 -6.16
N ILE A 8 11.00 -10.73 -5.87
CA ILE A 8 12.41 -10.49 -5.49
C ILE A 8 13.17 -9.87 -6.66
N VAL A 9 12.86 -10.32 -7.89
CA VAL A 9 13.48 -9.80 -9.11
C VAL A 9 12.90 -8.42 -9.48
N ASN A 10 11.65 -8.17 -9.15
CA ASN A 10 10.89 -7.00 -9.62
C ASN A 10 10.73 -5.86 -8.59
N GLN A 11 11.53 -5.85 -7.52
CA GLN A 11 11.44 -4.83 -6.45
C GLN A 11 11.44 -3.38 -6.96
N ARG A 12 12.26 -3.07 -7.98
CA ARG A 12 12.30 -1.72 -8.60
C ARG A 12 11.00 -1.38 -9.33
N GLN A 13 10.39 -2.34 -10.01
CA GLN A 13 9.15 -2.14 -10.75
C GLN A 13 7.98 -1.92 -9.79
N ILE A 14 7.93 -2.69 -8.70
CA ILE A 14 6.96 -2.51 -7.62
C ILE A 14 7.14 -1.12 -7.00
N ALA A 15 8.37 -0.72 -6.66
CA ALA A 15 8.65 0.60 -6.09
C ALA A 15 8.16 1.74 -7.01
N ALA A 16 8.45 1.65 -8.31
CA ALA A 16 8.02 2.64 -9.30
C ALA A 16 6.49 2.69 -9.44
N ALA A 17 5.81 1.53 -9.46
CA ALA A 17 4.36 1.45 -9.53
C ALA A 17 3.70 2.05 -8.27
N VAL A 18 4.25 1.77 -7.09
CA VAL A 18 3.77 2.35 -5.82
C VAL A 18 3.94 3.87 -5.81
N GLN A 19 5.09 4.39 -6.27
CA GLN A 19 5.28 5.84 -6.39
C GLN A 19 4.30 6.46 -7.38
N LYS A 20 4.01 5.78 -8.50
CA LYS A 20 3.00 6.24 -9.47
C LYS A 20 1.61 6.28 -8.84
N ALA A 21 1.25 5.27 -8.05
CA ALA A 21 -0.02 5.23 -7.32
C ALA A 21 -0.12 6.36 -6.30
N ALA A 22 0.94 6.61 -5.52
CA ALA A 22 0.98 7.72 -4.56
C ALA A 22 0.77 9.07 -5.24
N LYS A 23 1.45 9.31 -6.37
CA LYS A 23 1.28 10.55 -7.15
C LYS A 23 -0.13 10.70 -7.73
N ALA A 24 -0.74 9.62 -8.20
CA ALA A 24 -2.10 9.63 -8.77
C ALA A 24 -3.19 9.84 -7.71
N LEU A 25 -2.87 9.59 -6.44
CA LEU A 25 -3.79 9.68 -5.31
C LEU A 25 -3.54 10.92 -4.43
N ALA A 26 -2.56 11.76 -4.79
CA ALA A 26 -2.40 13.07 -4.19
C ALA A 26 -3.59 13.97 -4.56
N PRO A 27 -4.10 14.81 -3.64
CA PRO A 27 -3.56 15.09 -2.30
C PRO A 27 -4.13 14.20 -1.17
N ASP A 28 -5.06 13.29 -1.45
CA ASP A 28 -5.72 12.47 -0.43
C ASP A 28 -4.75 11.50 0.26
N VAL A 29 -3.82 10.92 -0.51
CA VAL A 29 -2.72 10.07 -0.02
C VAL A 29 -1.44 10.88 0.06
N VAL A 30 -0.87 10.97 1.25
CA VAL A 30 0.41 11.66 1.51
C VAL A 30 1.58 10.75 1.18
N ARG A 31 1.49 9.47 1.55
CA ARG A 31 2.56 8.49 1.35
C ARG A 31 2.01 7.08 1.31
N ILE A 32 2.62 6.23 0.48
CA ILE A 32 2.39 4.79 0.51
C ILE A 32 3.71 4.09 0.83
N ARG A 33 3.71 3.31 1.89
CA ARG A 33 4.77 2.36 2.24
C ARG A 33 4.31 0.95 1.95
N TYR A 34 5.26 0.04 1.76
CA TYR A 34 4.94 -1.35 1.59
C TYR A 34 6.02 -2.25 2.17
N LYS A 35 5.62 -3.45 2.59
CA LYS A 35 6.50 -4.55 2.97
C LYS A 35 6.06 -5.79 2.22
N MET A 36 7.00 -6.55 1.67
CA MET A 36 6.72 -7.88 1.14
C MET A 36 7.13 -8.91 2.19
N ALA A 37 6.22 -9.82 2.51
CA ALA A 37 6.44 -10.90 3.47
C ALA A 37 5.39 -11.99 3.22
N PRO A 38 5.67 -13.24 3.60
CA PRO A 38 4.65 -14.27 3.62
C PRO A 38 3.52 -13.88 4.58
N ASP A 39 2.28 -14.20 4.21
CA ASP A 39 1.11 -14.03 5.05
C ASP A 39 1.02 -15.13 6.14
N ALA A 40 -0.05 -15.12 6.94
CA ALA A 40 -0.27 -16.07 8.01
C ALA A 40 -0.29 -17.55 7.55
N ILE A 41 -0.67 -17.82 6.30
CA ILE A 41 -0.64 -19.19 5.73
C ILE A 41 0.62 -19.47 4.90
N GLY A 42 1.55 -18.52 4.82
CA GLY A 42 2.84 -18.68 4.15
C GLY A 42 2.84 -18.32 2.65
N GLU A 43 1.78 -17.71 2.12
CA GLU A 43 1.75 -17.22 0.73
C GLU A 43 2.43 -15.86 0.63
N ASP A 44 3.15 -15.60 -0.47
CA ASP A 44 3.81 -14.32 -0.69
C ASP A 44 2.79 -13.17 -0.75
N ALA A 45 2.97 -12.16 0.10
CA ALA A 45 2.05 -11.03 0.19
C ALA A 45 2.78 -9.69 0.22
N ILE A 46 2.04 -8.64 -0.12
CA ILE A 46 2.44 -7.25 -0.01
C ILE A 46 1.50 -6.50 0.93
N PHE A 47 2.09 -5.89 1.95
CA PHE A 47 1.41 -5.13 2.98
C PHE A 47 1.59 -3.65 2.71
N PHE A 48 0.57 -2.99 2.18
CA PHE A 48 0.53 -1.56 1.95
C PHE A 48 0.13 -0.82 3.23
N ARG A 49 0.94 0.17 3.59
CA ARG A 49 0.65 1.16 4.63
C ARG A 49 0.41 2.50 3.96
N VAL A 50 -0.84 2.94 3.95
CA VAL A 50 -1.27 4.16 3.26
C VAL A 50 -1.49 5.25 4.28
N LEU A 51 -0.66 6.28 4.21
CA LEU A 51 -0.79 7.49 5.02
C LEU A 51 -1.71 8.48 4.29
N LEU A 52 -2.85 8.75 4.88
CA LEU A 52 -3.90 9.63 4.38
C LEU A 52 -3.74 11.04 4.96
N SER A 53 -4.12 12.04 4.17
CA SER A 53 -4.31 13.39 4.71
C SER A 53 -5.51 13.43 5.65
N ASP A 54 -5.51 14.31 6.65
CA ASP A 54 -6.63 14.48 7.59
C ASP A 54 -7.97 14.83 6.92
N ARG A 55 -7.90 15.45 5.73
CA ARG A 55 -9.09 15.75 4.94
C ARG A 55 -9.71 14.48 4.35
N ALA A 56 -8.87 13.51 3.97
CA ALA A 56 -9.28 12.22 3.44
C ALA A 56 -9.79 11.25 4.53
N THR A 57 -9.56 11.56 5.80
CA THR A 57 -10.00 10.75 6.95
C THR A 57 -11.25 11.27 7.65
N ARG A 58 -11.97 12.23 7.03
CA ARG A 58 -13.26 12.68 7.54
C ARG A 58 -14.27 11.52 7.53
N GLU A 59 -14.88 11.26 8.68
CA GLU A 59 -15.67 10.06 8.98
C GLU A 59 -16.75 9.76 7.95
N ASP A 60 -17.45 10.79 7.47
CA ASP A 60 -18.54 10.68 6.47
C ASP A 60 -18.09 10.10 5.12
N LYS A 61 -16.79 10.18 4.79
CA LYS A 61 -16.25 9.77 3.46
C LYS A 61 -15.10 8.78 3.56
N LEU A 62 -14.72 8.34 4.75
CA LEU A 62 -13.54 7.50 4.97
C LEU A 62 -13.66 6.16 4.23
N PHE A 63 -14.84 5.52 4.28
CA PHE A 63 -15.06 4.24 3.61
C PHE A 63 -14.94 4.37 2.08
N GLU A 64 -15.63 5.34 1.48
CA GLU A 64 -15.57 5.56 0.03
C GLU A 64 -14.16 5.96 -0.43
N THR A 65 -13.48 6.81 0.35
CA THR A 65 -12.12 7.27 0.05
C THR A 65 -11.13 6.12 0.09
N THR A 66 -11.19 5.28 1.13
CA THR A 66 -10.31 4.10 1.25
C THR A 66 -10.59 3.04 0.18
N GLN A 67 -11.86 2.82 -0.20
CA GLN A 67 -12.18 1.92 -1.32
C GLN A 67 -11.63 2.43 -2.65
N ARG A 68 -11.78 3.72 -2.94
CA ARG A 68 -11.24 4.34 -4.16
C ARG A 68 -9.71 4.24 -4.20
N ILE A 69 -9.05 4.50 -3.07
CA ILE A 69 -7.60 4.38 -2.93
C ILE A 69 -7.15 2.94 -3.15
N LYS A 70 -7.80 1.98 -2.48
CA LYS A 70 -7.53 0.53 -2.65
C LYS A 70 -7.60 0.14 -4.12
N HIS A 71 -8.71 0.47 -4.77
CA HIS A 71 -8.94 0.09 -6.16
C HIS A 71 -7.88 0.70 -7.08
N LYS A 72 -7.50 1.97 -6.86
CA LYS A 72 -6.49 2.64 -7.67
C LYS A 72 -5.09 2.05 -7.48
N ILE A 73 -4.72 1.66 -6.25
CA ILE A 73 -3.44 0.99 -5.99
C ILE A 73 -3.41 -0.38 -6.66
N LEU A 74 -4.50 -1.16 -6.57
CA LEU A 74 -4.60 -2.46 -7.22
C LEU A 74 -4.54 -2.35 -8.75
N ASP A 75 -5.19 -1.35 -9.34
CA ASP A 75 -5.15 -1.07 -10.78
C ASP A 75 -3.72 -0.74 -11.27
N ILE A 76 -3.01 0.12 -10.54
CA ILE A 76 -1.67 0.59 -10.97
C ILE A 76 -0.58 -0.44 -10.70
N VAL A 77 -0.57 -1.01 -9.49
CA VAL A 77 0.49 -1.92 -9.04
C VAL A 77 0.23 -3.34 -9.54
N ASN A 78 -1.04 -3.74 -9.57
CA ASN A 78 -1.53 -5.06 -9.94
C ASN A 78 -0.71 -6.23 -9.35
N PRO A 79 -0.60 -6.30 -8.01
CA PRO A 79 0.35 -7.20 -7.34
C PRO A 79 0.04 -8.68 -7.56
N ARG A 80 -1.24 -9.06 -7.60
CA ARG A 80 -1.68 -10.45 -7.79
C ARG A 80 -1.35 -10.95 -9.19
N GLU A 81 -1.74 -10.22 -10.24
CA GLU A 81 -1.53 -10.69 -11.62
C GLU A 81 -0.07 -10.56 -12.07
N LYS A 82 0.64 -9.51 -11.66
CA LYS A 82 2.03 -9.29 -12.12
C LYS A 82 3.07 -10.05 -11.31
N TYR A 83 2.84 -10.25 -10.01
CA TYR A 83 3.86 -10.76 -9.10
C TYR A 83 3.38 -11.92 -8.22
N GLY A 84 2.12 -12.35 -8.34
CA GLY A 84 1.56 -13.41 -7.50
C GLY A 84 1.42 -13.02 -6.03
N LEU A 85 1.36 -11.71 -5.73
CA LEU A 85 1.33 -11.19 -4.36
C LEU A 85 -0.09 -10.87 -3.90
N GLU A 86 -0.53 -11.43 -2.77
CA GLU A 86 -1.75 -10.98 -2.09
C GLU A 86 -1.56 -9.58 -1.49
N ALA A 87 -2.53 -8.70 -1.66
CA ALA A 87 -2.43 -7.31 -1.25
C ALA A 87 -3.26 -6.99 -0.01
N TYR A 88 -2.57 -6.62 1.07
CA TYR A 88 -3.19 -6.16 2.31
C TYR A 88 -3.01 -4.66 2.47
N PHE A 89 -4.02 -3.98 3.03
CA PHE A 89 -4.02 -2.53 3.18
C PHE A 89 -4.28 -2.13 4.63
N THR A 90 -3.42 -1.27 5.15
CA THR A 90 -3.61 -0.58 6.41
C THR A 90 -3.61 0.92 6.14
N TYR A 91 -4.57 1.64 6.71
CA TYR A 91 -4.72 3.07 6.55
C TYR A 91 -4.43 3.78 7.87
N ARG A 92 -3.88 4.99 7.80
CA ARG A 92 -3.65 5.86 8.95
C ARG A 92 -3.67 7.32 8.50
N SER A 93 -4.21 8.24 9.29
CA SER A 93 -4.11 9.68 9.03
C SER A 93 -2.77 10.27 9.47
N VAL A 94 -2.43 11.46 8.95
CA VAL A 94 -1.24 12.21 9.40
C VAL A 94 -1.34 12.57 10.88
N SER A 95 -2.51 13.02 11.37
CA SER A 95 -2.69 13.31 12.82
C SER A 95 -2.47 12.07 13.68
N GLU A 96 -3.08 10.93 13.36
CA GLU A 96 -2.88 9.68 14.12
C GLU A 96 -1.41 9.25 14.13
N GLN A 97 -0.69 9.41 13.01
CA GLN A 97 0.73 9.06 12.97
C GLN A 97 1.60 10.03 13.79
N ALA A 98 1.25 11.32 13.83
CA ALA A 98 1.96 12.31 14.62
C ALA A 98 1.82 12.02 16.13
N GLU A 99 0.68 11.49 16.56
CA GLU A 99 0.42 11.10 17.94
C GLU A 99 1.09 9.75 18.31
N LEU A 100 0.94 8.74 17.46
CA LEU A 100 1.41 7.37 17.76
C LEU A 100 2.91 7.17 17.53
N LYS A 101 3.55 7.99 16.67
CA LYS A 101 5.00 7.96 16.37
C LYS A 101 5.58 6.56 16.10
N GLU A 102 4.81 5.70 15.46
CA GLU A 102 5.28 4.34 15.16
C GLU A 102 6.30 4.35 14.02
N ALA A 103 7.52 3.85 14.29
CA ALA A 103 8.61 3.74 13.32
C ALA A 103 8.25 2.95 12.04
N ALA A 104 7.27 2.05 12.15
CA ALA A 104 6.64 1.34 11.04
C ALA A 104 6.13 2.26 9.91
N TRP A 105 5.87 3.53 10.22
CA TRP A 105 5.29 4.54 9.34
C TRP A 105 6.21 5.73 9.08
N GLU A 106 7.30 5.91 9.84
CA GLU A 106 8.34 6.97 9.71
C GLU A 106 9.33 6.78 8.57
#